data_AF-A0AAE4GEH9-F1
#
_entry.id   AF-A0AAE4GEH9-F1
#
_cell.length_a   1.000
_cell.length_b   1.000
_cell.length_c   1.000
_cell.angle_alpha   90.00
_cell.angle_beta   90.00
_cell.angle_gamma   90.00
#
_symmetry.space_group_name_H-M   'P 1'
#
loop_
_entity.id
_entity.type
_entity.pdbx_description
1 polymer ?
#
loop_
_entity_poly.entity_id
_entity_poly.type
_entity_poly.pdbx_seq_one_letter_code
_entity_poly.pdbx_strand_id
1 'polypeptide(L)'
;MVPLNLNRFGDDCVFAASIELAWTAWSTPFLMARRGMPISGWIVSDLGAREVAAYWGRHCYLHFVHGRTHLLRFHDPGVREMLWQDLDARQRALLLRPVNAVFSLSRHQALESFSAASTPVAGLGADASNRPDEQLQLSEQQWQKVKDYATVHAAWTYLLGEDLVGRDTPVTEALRHSLGAASSYGVTSADDRMLFLVCGLRYGIGFHNHVRMVEVWRRTANGESLVDAIEAVSGRPFEQLSSYLID
;
A
#
# COMPACT_ATOMS: atom_id res chain seq x y z
N MET A 1 -16.82 4.09 11.85
CA MET A 1 -16.54 3.03 12.84
C MET A 1 -17.85 2.61 13.47
N VAL A 2 -18.06 1.32 13.66
CA VAL A 2 -19.26 0.77 14.31
C VAL A 2 -18.81 0.17 15.64
N PRO A 3 -19.29 0.67 16.79
CA PRO A 3 -18.94 0.09 18.09
C PRO A 3 -19.63 -1.27 18.26
N LEU A 4 -18.92 -2.24 18.84
CA LEU A 4 -19.42 -3.59 19.12
C LEU A 4 -19.10 -3.95 20.56
N ASN A 5 -20.07 -4.51 21.29
CA ASN A 5 -19.89 -5.12 22.59
C ASN A 5 -20.00 -6.64 22.47
N LEU A 6 -18.85 -7.33 22.45
CA LEU A 6 -18.79 -8.78 22.25
C LEU A 6 -19.35 -9.62 23.42
N ASN A 7 -19.84 -8.99 24.49
CA ASN A 7 -20.63 -9.69 25.51
C ASN A 7 -22.12 -9.79 25.13
N ARG A 8 -22.53 -9.14 24.04
CA ARG A 8 -23.89 -9.13 23.52
C ARG A 8 -23.93 -9.98 22.26
N PHE A 9 -24.73 -11.05 22.29
CA PHE A 9 -24.90 -11.99 21.17
C PHE A 9 -25.08 -11.35 19.78
N GLY A 10 -25.88 -10.27 19.69
CA GLY A 10 -26.11 -9.59 18.41
C GLY A 10 -24.85 -8.95 17.82
N ASP A 11 -23.96 -8.45 18.66
CA ASP A 11 -22.73 -7.80 18.23
C ASP A 11 -21.66 -8.84 17.84
N ASP A 12 -21.68 -10.03 18.44
CA ASP A 12 -20.83 -11.17 18.05
C ASP A 12 -21.15 -11.65 16.62
N CYS A 13 -22.44 -11.76 16.28
CA CYS A 13 -22.84 -12.10 14.92
C CYS A 13 -22.38 -11.04 13.90
N VAL A 14 -22.47 -9.76 14.25
CA VAL A 14 -21.98 -8.66 13.41
C VAL A 14 -20.46 -8.73 13.26
N PHE A 15 -19.75 -9.03 14.34
CA PHE A 15 -18.29 -9.20 14.30
C PHE A 15 -17.89 -10.36 13.38
N ALA A 16 -18.51 -11.54 13.53
CA ALA A 16 -18.27 -12.68 12.66
C ALA A 16 -18.54 -12.36 11.18
N ALA A 17 -19.67 -11.70 10.88
CA ALA A 17 -19.99 -11.28 9.52
C ALA A 17 -18.96 -10.28 8.96
N SER A 18 -18.42 -9.39 9.80
CA SER A 18 -17.38 -8.45 9.37
C SER A 18 -16.05 -9.15 9.03
N ILE A 19 -15.72 -10.26 9.71
CA ILE A 19 -14.55 -11.09 9.40
C ILE A 19 -14.73 -11.76 8.04
N GLU A 20 -15.88 -12.37 7.78
CA GLU A 20 -16.18 -13.01 6.50
C GLU A 20 -16.13 -12.02 5.33
N LEU A 21 -16.63 -10.80 5.52
CA LEU A 21 -16.55 -9.73 4.53
C LEU A 21 -15.10 -9.30 4.29
N ALA A 22 -14.30 -9.11 5.35
CA ALA A 22 -12.88 -8.77 5.23
C ALA A 22 -12.08 -9.87 4.52
N TRP A 23 -12.39 -11.14 4.82
CA TRP A 23 -11.74 -12.30 4.20
C TRP A 23 -12.07 -12.40 2.71
N THR A 24 -13.35 -12.26 2.38
CA THR A 24 -13.86 -12.32 1.01
C THR A 24 -13.35 -11.15 0.17
N ALA A 25 -13.14 -9.98 0.77
CA ALA A 25 -12.63 -8.79 0.09
C ALA A 25 -11.21 -8.97 -0.48
N TRP A 26 -10.46 -9.93 0.06
CA TRP A 26 -9.17 -10.32 -0.51
C TRP A 26 -9.28 -11.27 -1.69
N SER A 27 -10.44 -11.85 -2.00
CA SER A 27 -10.59 -12.75 -3.16
C SER A 27 -10.23 -12.05 -4.49
N THR A 28 -9.68 -12.81 -5.44
CA THR A 28 -9.26 -12.25 -6.74
C THR A 28 -10.39 -11.50 -7.45
N PRO A 29 -11.63 -12.03 -7.53
CA PRO A 29 -12.74 -11.29 -8.13
C PRO A 29 -13.01 -9.94 -7.46
N PHE A 30 -12.87 -9.85 -6.14
CA PHE A 30 -13.13 -8.63 -5.39
C PHE A 30 -12.02 -7.59 -5.59
N LEU A 31 -10.77 -8.02 -5.59
CA LEU A 31 -9.61 -7.18 -5.91
C LEU A 31 -9.69 -6.64 -7.35
N MET A 32 -10.04 -7.49 -8.31
CA MET A 32 -10.25 -7.12 -9.71
C MET A 32 -11.36 -6.08 -9.89
N ALA A 33 -12.40 -6.13 -9.06
CA ALA A 33 -13.49 -5.15 -9.11
C ALA A 33 -13.09 -3.75 -8.62
N ARG A 34 -11.90 -3.59 -8.00
CA ARG A 34 -11.35 -2.30 -7.52
C ARG A 34 -12.31 -1.47 -6.65
N ARG A 35 -13.16 -2.14 -5.87
CA ARG A 35 -14.20 -1.49 -5.03
C ARG A 35 -13.70 -1.00 -3.67
N GLY A 36 -12.42 -1.25 -3.34
CA GLY A 36 -11.86 -0.99 -2.02
C GLY A 36 -12.36 -1.97 -0.96
N MET A 37 -11.71 -1.99 0.20
CA MET A 37 -12.03 -2.96 1.26
C MET A 37 -13.28 -2.54 2.06
N PRO A 38 -14.34 -3.37 2.11
CA PRO A 38 -15.57 -3.05 2.83
C PRO A 38 -15.36 -3.05 4.35
N ILE A 39 -14.49 -3.92 4.84
CA ILE A 39 -14.03 -3.97 6.23
C ILE A 39 -12.51 -3.88 6.19
N SER A 40 -11.97 -2.83 6.80
CA SER A 40 -10.55 -2.49 6.73
C SER A 40 -9.77 -2.89 7.99
N GLY A 41 -10.46 -3.48 8.98
CA GLY A 41 -9.89 -3.96 10.23
C GLY A 41 -10.79 -3.70 11.44
N TRP A 42 -10.28 -4.07 12.61
CA TRP A 42 -10.93 -3.95 13.91
C TRP A 42 -10.03 -3.20 14.88
N ILE A 43 -10.66 -2.51 15.82
CA ILE A 43 -9.99 -1.61 16.75
C ILE A 43 -10.39 -2.01 18.16
N VAL A 44 -9.40 -2.18 19.02
CA VAL A 44 -9.60 -2.34 20.46
C VAL A 44 -9.26 -1.02 21.13
N SER A 45 -10.24 -0.43 21.80
CA SER A 45 -10.08 0.85 22.48
C SER A 45 -10.96 0.92 23.73
N ASP A 46 -10.43 1.52 24.79
CA ASP A 46 -11.22 1.93 25.96
C ASP A 46 -12.04 3.21 25.71
N LEU A 47 -11.85 3.87 24.55
CA LEU A 47 -12.54 5.10 24.16
C LEU A 47 -13.71 4.83 23.20
N GLY A 48 -14.65 5.76 23.15
CA GLY A 48 -15.74 5.72 22.19
C GLY A 48 -15.26 5.90 20.74
N ALA A 49 -15.95 5.24 19.79
CA ALA A 49 -15.61 5.30 18.36
C ALA A 49 -15.49 6.73 17.80
N ARG A 50 -16.27 7.69 18.33
CA ARG A 50 -16.22 9.09 17.93
C ARG A 50 -14.93 9.77 18.37
N GLU A 51 -14.42 9.44 19.55
CA GLU A 51 -13.19 10.01 20.10
C GLU A 51 -11.97 9.49 19.34
N VAL A 52 -11.94 8.18 19.06
CA VAL A 52 -10.91 7.57 18.20
C VAL A 52 -10.90 8.22 16.82
N ALA A 53 -12.06 8.34 16.17
CA ALA A 53 -12.17 8.96 14.84
C ALA A 53 -11.73 10.44 14.86
N ALA A 54 -12.08 11.20 15.90
CA ALA A 54 -11.66 12.59 16.04
C ALA A 54 -10.15 12.73 16.24
N TYR A 55 -9.52 11.83 17.00
CA TYR A 55 -8.07 11.80 17.15
C TYR A 55 -7.40 11.50 15.81
N TRP A 56 -7.73 10.40 15.14
CA TRP A 56 -7.10 10.05 13.85
C TRP A 56 -7.33 11.11 12.77
N GLY A 57 -8.53 11.70 12.72
CA GLY A 57 -8.84 12.79 11.78
C GLY A 57 -7.94 14.00 11.95
N ARG A 58 -7.63 14.39 13.20
CA ARG A 58 -6.77 15.54 13.51
C ARG A 58 -5.28 15.25 13.39
N HIS A 59 -4.84 14.08 13.83
CA HIS A 59 -3.41 13.80 14.02
C HIS A 59 -2.78 12.92 12.94
N CYS A 60 -3.56 12.15 12.18
CA CYS A 60 -2.99 11.10 11.32
C CYS A 60 -3.48 11.16 9.87
N TYR A 61 -4.68 11.68 9.63
CA TYR A 61 -5.40 11.44 8.38
C TYR A 61 -5.12 12.46 7.28
N LEU A 62 -5.11 13.75 7.62
CA LEU A 62 -4.92 14.84 6.68
C LEU A 62 -3.51 15.42 6.82
N HIS A 63 -2.81 15.56 5.70
CA HIS A 63 -1.46 16.11 5.63
C HIS A 63 -1.40 17.19 4.57
N PHE A 64 -0.67 18.27 4.84
CA PHE A 64 -0.43 19.33 3.86
C PHE A 64 1.02 19.26 3.38
N VAL A 65 1.21 18.94 2.11
CA VAL A 65 2.52 18.68 1.50
C VAL A 65 2.60 19.45 0.19
N HIS A 66 3.61 20.30 0.02
CA HIS A 66 3.85 21.10 -1.19
C HIS A 66 2.60 21.83 -1.72
N GLY A 67 1.80 22.43 -0.83
CA GLY A 67 0.61 23.17 -1.22
C GLY A 67 -0.64 22.32 -1.45
N ARG A 68 -0.57 21.00 -1.27
CA ARG A 68 -1.66 20.06 -1.53
C ARG A 68 -2.05 19.30 -0.27
N THR A 69 -3.34 18.98 -0.18
CA THR A 69 -3.86 18.13 0.89
C THR A 69 -3.79 16.67 0.46
N HIS A 70 -3.15 15.84 1.28
CA HIS A 70 -2.99 14.42 1.09
C HIS A 70 -3.71 13.65 2.20
N LEU A 71 -4.37 12.55 1.81
CA LEU A 71 -5.05 11.64 2.72
C LEU A 71 -4.19 10.40 2.96
N LEU A 72 -3.76 10.19 4.20
CA LEU A 72 -3.03 8.97 4.56
C LEU A 72 -4.03 7.87 4.93
N ARG A 73 -4.17 6.88 4.05
CA ARG A 73 -5.15 5.80 4.17
C ARG A 73 -4.67 4.64 5.06
N PHE A 74 -4.14 4.90 6.26
CA PHE A 74 -3.70 3.83 7.17
C PHE A 74 -4.80 2.81 7.53
N HIS A 75 -6.07 3.20 7.44
CA HIS A 75 -7.17 2.27 7.66
C HIS A 75 -7.19 1.16 6.58
N ASP A 76 -6.77 1.44 5.35
CA ASP A 76 -6.72 0.49 4.25
C ASP A 76 -5.64 -0.58 4.50
N PRO A 77 -6.00 -1.88 4.56
CA PRO A 77 -5.05 -2.97 4.79
C PRO A 77 -3.88 -2.99 3.81
N GLY A 78 -4.12 -2.73 2.52
CA GLY A 78 -3.07 -2.76 1.51
C GLY A 78 -2.07 -1.61 1.66
N VAL A 79 -2.55 -0.46 2.11
CA VAL A 79 -1.68 0.69 2.45
C VAL A 79 -0.96 0.44 3.77
N ARG A 80 -1.67 -0.09 4.78
CA ARG A 80 -1.13 -0.35 6.12
C ARG A 80 0.05 -1.32 6.10
N GLU A 81 -0.05 -2.40 5.35
CA GLU A 81 1.00 -3.41 5.22
C GLU A 81 2.35 -2.77 4.84
N MET A 82 2.35 -1.89 3.83
CA MET A 82 3.56 -1.19 3.37
C MET A 82 3.93 -0.01 4.25
N LEU A 83 2.96 0.84 4.60
CA LEU A 83 3.17 2.03 5.42
C LEU A 83 3.81 1.66 6.75
N TRP A 84 3.32 0.61 7.41
CA TRP A 84 3.82 0.19 8.71
C TRP A 84 5.32 -0.06 8.71
N GLN A 85 5.85 -0.69 7.65
CA GLN A 85 7.29 -0.96 7.50
C GLN A 85 8.11 0.31 7.33
N ASP A 86 7.54 1.34 6.70
CA ASP A 86 8.22 2.60 6.41
C ASP A 86 8.17 3.61 7.56
N LEU A 87 7.33 3.38 8.59
CA LEU A 87 7.24 4.24 9.77
C LEU A 87 8.28 3.89 10.83
N ASP A 88 8.83 4.92 11.48
CA ASP A 88 9.64 4.76 12.69
C ASP A 88 8.79 4.42 13.93
N ALA A 89 9.45 4.12 15.05
CA ALA A 89 8.77 3.74 16.29
C ALA A 89 7.84 4.85 16.84
N ARG A 90 8.24 6.12 16.74
CA ARG A 90 7.43 7.26 17.20
C ARG A 90 6.21 7.45 16.31
N GLN A 91 6.38 7.38 15.00
CA GLN A 91 5.31 7.47 14.01
C GLN A 91 4.29 6.34 14.17
N ARG A 92 4.75 5.10 14.37
CA ARG A 92 3.89 3.94 14.68
C ARG A 92 3.09 4.15 15.96
N ALA A 93 3.73 4.67 17.01
CA ALA A 93 3.04 4.96 18.27
C ALA A 93 1.98 6.07 18.10
N LEU A 94 2.29 7.15 17.39
CA LEU A 94 1.32 8.22 17.11
C LEU A 94 0.11 7.72 16.31
N LEU A 95 0.34 6.85 15.33
CA LEU A 95 -0.69 6.29 14.47
C LEU A 95 -1.62 5.31 15.18
N LEU A 96 -1.11 4.56 16.17
CA LEU A 96 -1.91 3.64 16.97
C LEU A 96 -2.59 4.29 18.17
N ARG A 97 -2.15 5.47 18.63
CA ARG A 97 -2.95 6.22 19.61
C ARG A 97 -4.31 6.63 19.01
N PRO A 98 -5.39 6.67 19.80
CA PRO A 98 -5.47 6.38 21.23
C PRO A 98 -5.90 4.93 21.52
N VAL A 99 -5.72 4.02 20.56
CA VAL A 99 -6.27 2.66 20.62
C VAL A 99 -5.25 1.68 21.20
N ASN A 100 -5.72 0.62 21.84
CA ASN A 100 -4.85 -0.41 22.42
C ASN A 100 -4.26 -1.29 21.31
N ALA A 101 -5.07 -1.63 20.30
CA ALA A 101 -4.65 -2.43 19.16
C ALA A 101 -5.52 -2.19 17.92
N VAL A 102 -4.93 -2.43 16.75
CA VAL A 102 -5.62 -2.54 15.47
C VAL A 102 -5.34 -3.93 14.90
N PHE A 103 -6.38 -4.60 14.42
CA PHE A 103 -6.32 -5.90 13.78
C PHE A 103 -6.79 -5.81 12.34
N SER A 104 -6.23 -6.62 11.45
CA SER A 104 -6.75 -6.78 10.09
C SER A 104 -6.32 -8.06 9.42
N LEU A 105 -7.02 -8.44 8.35
CA LEU A 105 -6.56 -9.47 7.44
C LEU A 105 -5.64 -8.85 6.38
N SER A 106 -4.46 -9.42 6.20
CA SER A 106 -3.51 -9.02 5.17
C SER A 106 -3.84 -9.66 3.82
N ARG A 107 -3.10 -9.28 2.76
CA ARG A 107 -3.23 -9.88 1.43
C ARG A 107 -2.97 -11.39 1.40
N HIS A 108 -2.24 -11.89 2.40
CA HIS A 108 -1.96 -13.30 2.63
C HIS A 108 -3.10 -14.03 3.35
N GLN A 109 -4.21 -13.33 3.62
CA GLN A 109 -5.31 -13.82 4.45
C GLN A 109 -4.85 -14.27 5.84
N ALA A 110 -3.84 -13.59 6.39
CA ALA A 110 -3.37 -13.78 7.75
C ALA A 110 -3.85 -12.64 8.64
N LEU A 111 -4.11 -12.94 9.92
CA LEU A 111 -4.39 -11.92 10.91
C LEU A 111 -3.11 -11.16 11.24
N GLU A 112 -3.14 -9.85 11.03
CA GLU A 112 -2.11 -8.92 11.47
C GLU A 112 -2.61 -8.15 12.70
N SER A 113 -1.69 -7.94 13.64
CA SER A 113 -1.91 -7.17 14.86
C SER A 113 -0.92 -6.02 14.92
N PHE A 114 -1.44 -4.82 15.11
CA PHE A 114 -0.69 -3.60 15.27
C PHE A 114 -0.99 -3.05 16.66
N SER A 115 -0.02 -3.18 17.56
CA SER A 115 -0.10 -2.62 18.92
C SER A 115 1.11 -1.71 19.15
N ALA A 116 0.90 -0.59 19.82
CA ALA A 116 2.03 0.20 20.30
C ALA A 116 2.77 -0.66 21.33
N ALA A 117 4.09 -0.80 21.21
CA ALA A 117 4.86 -1.36 22.30
C ALA A 117 4.58 -0.53 23.55
N SER A 118 4.38 -1.16 24.71
CA SER A 118 4.10 -0.51 26.00
C SER A 118 5.19 0.47 26.47
N THR A 119 6.25 0.64 25.69
CA THR A 119 7.36 1.55 25.95
C THR A 119 6.85 2.99 25.89
N PRO A 120 6.91 3.75 27.00
CA PRO A 120 6.57 5.16 26.98
C PRO A 120 7.51 5.87 26.01
N VAL A 121 6.98 6.42 24.91
CA VAL A 121 7.75 7.32 24.07
C VAL A 121 7.92 8.61 24.88
N ALA A 122 9.13 8.84 25.38
CA ALA A 122 9.45 10.03 26.16
C ALA A 122 8.98 11.29 25.41
N GLY A 123 8.11 12.08 26.04
CA GLY A 123 7.53 13.30 25.46
C GLY A 123 6.07 13.19 24.99
N LEU A 124 5.50 11.99 24.87
CA LEU A 124 4.07 11.79 24.57
C LEU A 124 3.27 11.60 25.87
N GLY A 125 3.03 12.68 26.62
CA GLY A 125 2.24 12.64 27.86
C GLY A 125 0.74 12.36 27.63
N ALA A 126 0.00 12.08 28.70
CA ALA A 126 -1.47 11.89 28.64
C ALA A 126 -2.23 13.17 28.21
N ASP A 127 -1.66 14.35 28.46
CA ASP A 127 -2.20 15.67 28.09
C ASP A 127 -1.82 16.15 26.66
N ALA A 128 -1.26 15.24 25.87
CA ALA A 128 -0.81 15.38 24.49
C ALA A 128 -1.84 15.92 23.48
N SER A 129 -3.13 15.75 23.76
CA SER A 129 -4.23 15.88 22.80
C SER A 129 -4.41 17.27 22.19
N ASN A 130 -3.70 18.29 22.70
CA ASN A 130 -3.78 19.68 22.24
C ASN A 130 -2.45 20.28 21.75
N ARG A 131 -1.37 19.50 21.59
CA ARG A 131 -0.10 20.03 21.08
C ARG A 131 -0.03 19.95 19.53
N PRO A 132 0.21 21.07 18.82
CA PRO A 132 0.34 21.07 17.36
C PRO A 132 1.49 20.19 16.84
N ASP A 133 2.52 19.94 17.67
CA ASP A 133 3.71 19.13 17.31
C ASP A 133 3.48 17.61 17.36
N GLU A 134 2.25 17.14 17.63
CA GLU A 134 1.91 15.70 17.72
C GLU A 134 1.19 15.14 16.48
N GLN A 135 1.08 15.91 15.40
CA GLN A 135 0.64 15.37 14.12
C GLN A 135 1.67 14.36 13.60
N LEU A 136 1.22 13.23 13.08
CA LEU A 136 2.06 12.31 12.34
C LEU A 136 2.67 13.08 11.16
N GLN A 137 3.99 13.17 11.11
CA GLN A 137 4.70 13.79 9.98
C GLN A 137 5.47 12.71 9.25
N LEU A 138 5.37 12.69 7.92
CA LEU A 138 6.19 11.83 7.07
C LEU A 138 7.29 12.66 6.41
N SER A 139 8.49 12.10 6.30
CA SER A 139 9.57 12.72 5.52
C SER A 139 9.24 12.73 4.02
N GLU A 140 9.95 13.55 3.23
CA GLU A 140 9.77 13.55 1.77
C GLU A 140 10.02 12.16 1.17
N GLN A 141 11.01 11.43 1.69
CA GLN A 141 11.30 10.07 1.27
C GLN A 141 10.14 9.11 1.57
N GLN A 142 9.52 9.22 2.75
CA GLN A 142 8.34 8.44 3.09
C GLN A 142 7.14 8.80 2.20
N TRP A 143 6.93 10.09 1.91
CA TRP A 143 5.90 10.52 0.96
C TRP A 143 6.12 9.96 -0.43
N GLN A 144 7.37 9.89 -0.89
CA GLN A 144 7.67 9.28 -2.18
C GLN A 144 7.29 7.80 -2.20
N LYS A 145 7.61 7.05 -1.13
CA LYS A 145 7.18 5.65 -0.98
C LYS A 145 5.65 5.52 -0.98
N VAL A 146 4.94 6.37 -0.23
CA VAL A 146 3.46 6.35 -0.16
C VAL A 146 2.80 6.59 -1.52
N LYS A 147 3.37 7.47 -2.36
CA LYS A 147 2.86 7.72 -3.72
C LYS A 147 2.93 6.47 -4.61
N ASP A 148 3.88 5.58 -4.33
CA ASP A 148 4.13 4.40 -5.14
C ASP A 148 3.27 3.19 -4.73
N TYR A 149 2.68 3.19 -3.54
CA TYR A 149 1.87 2.07 -3.03
C TYR A 149 0.70 1.69 -3.93
N ALA A 150 -0.02 2.69 -4.49
CA ALA A 150 -1.14 2.42 -5.38
C ALA A 150 -0.68 1.72 -6.67
N THR A 151 0.44 2.16 -7.24
CA THR A 151 1.06 1.57 -8.44
C THR A 151 1.52 0.14 -8.17
N VAL A 152 2.17 -0.09 -7.02
CA VAL A 152 2.63 -1.40 -6.58
C VAL A 152 1.46 -2.36 -6.39
N HIS A 153 0.41 -1.92 -5.68
CA HIS A 153 -0.78 -2.72 -5.47
C HIS A 153 -1.50 -3.01 -6.79
N ALA A 154 -1.59 -2.04 -7.70
CA ALA A 154 -2.19 -2.23 -9.02
C ALA A 154 -1.44 -3.27 -9.86
N ALA A 155 -0.11 -3.22 -9.89
CA ALA A 155 0.72 -4.18 -10.63
C ALA A 155 0.58 -5.61 -10.07
N TRP A 156 0.65 -5.77 -8.74
CA TRP A 156 0.42 -7.08 -8.10
C TRP A 156 -0.99 -7.60 -8.37
N THR A 157 -2.00 -6.73 -8.23
CA THR A 157 -3.41 -7.09 -8.45
C THR A 157 -3.61 -7.53 -9.91
N TYR A 158 -3.10 -6.79 -10.89
CA TYR A 158 -3.13 -7.16 -12.31
C TYR A 158 -2.60 -8.58 -12.52
N LEU A 159 -1.39 -8.86 -12.04
CA LEU A 159 -0.77 -10.18 -12.19
C LEU A 159 -1.53 -11.31 -11.48
N LEU A 160 -2.13 -11.01 -10.32
CA LEU A 160 -2.97 -11.96 -9.59
C LEU A 160 -4.25 -12.29 -10.39
N GLY A 161 -4.81 -11.30 -11.10
CA GLY A 161 -5.97 -11.48 -11.98
C GLY A 161 -5.66 -12.35 -13.19
N GLU A 162 -4.44 -12.24 -13.72
CA GLU A 162 -3.93 -13.04 -14.84
C GLU A 162 -3.40 -14.42 -14.40
N ASP A 163 -3.51 -14.78 -13.11
CA ASP A 163 -2.96 -16.02 -12.53
C ASP A 163 -1.44 -16.21 -12.76
N LEU A 164 -0.71 -15.09 -12.86
CA LEU A 164 0.74 -15.07 -13.11
C LEU A 164 1.57 -14.97 -11.83
N VAL A 165 0.94 -14.59 -10.72
CA VAL A 165 1.59 -14.49 -9.39
C VAL A 165 0.64 -14.95 -8.29
N GLY A 166 1.23 -15.43 -7.20
CA GLY A 166 0.51 -15.81 -5.99
C GLY A 166 0.21 -14.63 -5.07
N ARG A 167 -0.61 -14.91 -4.06
CA ARG A 167 -0.89 -13.94 -2.97
C ARG A 167 0.34 -13.66 -2.12
N ASP A 168 1.19 -14.67 -1.98
CA ASP A 168 2.44 -14.70 -1.23
C ASP A 168 3.62 -14.04 -1.98
N THR A 169 3.43 -13.66 -3.25
CA THR A 169 4.48 -13.00 -4.03
C THR A 169 5.05 -11.79 -3.27
N PRO A 170 6.37 -11.77 -3.00
CA PRO A 170 6.97 -10.77 -2.13
C PRO A 170 7.06 -9.42 -2.86
N VAL A 171 6.48 -8.39 -2.25
CA VAL A 171 6.64 -7.00 -2.69
C VAL A 171 7.81 -6.39 -1.91
N THR A 172 9.02 -6.61 -2.40
CA THR A 172 10.26 -6.20 -1.71
C THR A 172 10.47 -4.69 -1.77
N GLU A 173 11.26 -4.15 -0.83
CA GLU A 173 11.68 -2.74 -0.88
C GLU A 173 12.49 -2.44 -2.16
N ALA A 174 13.31 -3.38 -2.62
CA ALA A 174 14.09 -3.24 -3.85
C ALA A 174 13.19 -3.08 -5.09
N LEU A 175 12.10 -3.85 -5.18
CA LEU A 175 11.11 -3.69 -6.24
C LEU A 175 10.43 -2.32 -6.18
N ARG A 176 10.07 -1.84 -4.98
CA ARG A 176 9.48 -0.49 -4.85
C ARG A 176 10.49 0.59 -5.25
N HIS A 177 11.76 0.43 -4.86
CA HIS A 177 12.82 1.38 -5.17
C HIS A 177 13.14 1.43 -6.67
N SER A 178 13.01 0.33 -7.42
CA SER A 178 13.25 0.34 -8.87
C SER A 178 12.27 1.25 -9.62
N LEU A 179 11.08 1.52 -9.06
CA LEU A 179 10.13 2.48 -9.63
C LEU A 179 10.68 3.92 -9.63
N GLY A 180 11.63 4.24 -8.76
CA GLY A 180 12.37 5.51 -8.80
C GLY A 180 13.20 5.67 -10.08
N ALA A 181 13.71 4.56 -10.64
CA ALA A 181 14.46 4.56 -11.91
C ALA A 181 13.56 4.68 -13.14
N ALA A 182 12.27 4.32 -13.04
CA ALA A 182 11.33 4.37 -14.16
C ALA A 182 11.30 5.75 -14.84
N SER A 183 11.30 6.83 -14.05
CA SER A 183 11.30 8.20 -14.58
C SER A 183 12.53 8.53 -15.42
N SER A 184 13.71 7.97 -15.11
CA SER A 184 14.91 8.20 -15.93
C SER A 184 14.87 7.47 -17.27
N TYR A 185 13.96 6.52 -17.44
CA TYR A 185 13.66 5.86 -18.72
C TYR A 185 12.47 6.52 -19.45
N GLY A 186 11.96 7.67 -19.00
CA GLY A 186 10.79 8.32 -19.59
C GLY A 186 9.43 7.70 -19.19
N VAL A 187 9.44 6.68 -18.33
CA VAL A 187 8.23 6.00 -17.82
C VAL A 187 7.58 6.89 -16.74
N THR A 188 6.68 7.76 -17.16
CA THR A 188 6.08 8.80 -16.30
C THR A 188 4.57 8.65 -16.10
N SER A 189 3.86 8.03 -17.06
CA SER A 189 2.42 7.78 -16.95
C SER A 189 2.12 6.75 -15.85
N ALA A 190 0.92 6.83 -15.24
CA ALA A 190 0.53 5.90 -14.19
C ALA A 190 0.47 4.44 -14.71
N ASP A 191 -0.01 4.26 -15.94
CA ASP A 191 -0.13 2.94 -16.58
C ASP A 191 1.24 2.36 -16.91
N ASP A 192 2.16 3.13 -17.49
CA ASP A 192 3.51 2.64 -17.79
C ASP A 192 4.31 2.36 -16.52
N ARG A 193 4.13 3.17 -15.46
CA ARG A 193 4.72 2.91 -14.14
C ARG A 193 4.21 1.61 -13.53
N MET A 194 2.92 1.31 -13.70
CA MET A 194 2.33 0.04 -13.29
C MET A 194 2.91 -1.12 -14.10
N LEU A 195 2.98 -0.99 -15.44
CA LEU A 195 3.55 -2.00 -16.32
C LEU A 195 5.05 -2.23 -16.10
N PHE A 196 5.80 -1.20 -15.73
CA PHE A 196 7.20 -1.34 -15.30
C PHE A 196 7.33 -2.25 -14.07
N LEU A 197 6.43 -2.10 -13.09
CA LEU A 197 6.38 -2.99 -11.94
C LEU A 197 5.87 -4.39 -12.29
N VAL A 198 4.95 -4.53 -13.24
CA VAL A 198 4.52 -5.84 -13.79
C VAL A 198 5.74 -6.59 -14.32
N CYS A 199 6.60 -5.93 -15.11
CA CYS A 199 7.85 -6.52 -15.57
C CYS A 199 8.78 -6.89 -14.41
N GLY A 200 8.95 -6.00 -13.42
CA GLY A 200 9.78 -6.27 -12.24
C GLY A 200 9.29 -7.45 -11.41
N LEU A 201 7.98 -7.62 -11.27
CA LEU A 201 7.34 -8.74 -10.55
C LEU A 201 7.45 -10.07 -11.31
N ARG A 202 7.29 -10.05 -12.64
CA ARG A 202 7.34 -11.27 -13.49
C ARG A 202 8.76 -11.74 -13.78
N TYR A 203 9.66 -10.81 -14.08
CA TYR A 203 10.98 -11.10 -14.65
C TYR A 203 12.13 -10.74 -13.70
N GLY A 204 11.81 -10.18 -12.53
CA GLY A 204 12.78 -9.74 -11.53
C GLY A 204 13.20 -8.28 -11.73
N ILE A 205 13.61 -7.65 -10.62
CA ILE A 205 13.95 -6.21 -10.58
C ILE A 205 15.08 -5.82 -11.55
N GLY A 206 15.93 -6.76 -11.96
CA GLY A 206 17.05 -6.49 -12.86
C GLY A 206 16.67 -6.31 -14.33
N PHE A 207 15.41 -6.56 -14.72
CA PHE A 207 14.98 -6.52 -16.13
C PHE A 207 15.33 -5.18 -16.79
N HIS A 208 15.22 -4.08 -16.05
CA HIS A 208 15.43 -2.74 -16.60
C HIS A 208 16.89 -2.40 -16.90
N ASN A 209 17.83 -3.20 -16.38
CA ASN A 209 19.26 -3.09 -16.66
C ASN A 209 19.71 -3.99 -17.82
N HIS A 210 18.81 -4.77 -18.41
CA HIS A 210 19.15 -5.68 -19.49
C HIS A 210 19.56 -4.92 -20.76
N VAL A 211 20.63 -5.34 -21.44
CA VAL A 211 21.18 -4.65 -22.62
C VAL A 211 20.14 -4.46 -23.73
N ARG A 212 19.21 -5.41 -23.87
CA ARG A 212 18.13 -5.37 -24.86
C ARG A 212 17.05 -4.32 -24.58
N MET A 213 17.02 -3.75 -23.38
CA MET A 213 16.10 -2.68 -23.00
C MET A 213 16.61 -1.28 -23.37
N VAL A 214 17.88 -1.14 -23.76
CA VAL A 214 18.48 0.18 -24.07
C VAL A 214 17.68 0.92 -25.15
N GLU A 215 17.29 0.25 -26.23
CA GLU A 215 16.51 0.87 -27.30
C GLU A 215 15.06 1.14 -26.88
N VAL A 216 14.46 0.26 -26.07
CA VAL A 216 13.13 0.49 -25.48
C VAL A 216 13.16 1.80 -24.68
N TRP A 217 14.16 1.98 -23.82
CA TRP A 217 14.33 3.20 -23.01
C TRP A 217 14.58 4.46 -23.83
N ARG A 218 15.30 4.34 -24.96
CA ARG A 218 15.46 5.46 -25.90
C ARG A 218 14.09 5.88 -26.47
N ARG A 219 13.22 4.92 -26.79
CA ARG A 219 11.90 5.20 -27.35
C ARG A 219 10.94 5.78 -26.31
N THR A 220 10.87 5.20 -25.12
CA THR A 220 10.03 5.73 -24.02
C THR A 220 10.49 7.12 -23.55
N ALA A 221 11.80 7.39 -23.55
CA ALA A 221 12.32 8.75 -23.29
C ALA A 221 11.89 9.79 -24.35
N ASN A 222 11.54 9.35 -25.56
CA ASN A 222 10.99 10.19 -26.63
C ASN A 222 9.45 10.27 -26.61
N GLY A 223 8.81 9.75 -25.57
CA GLY A 223 7.36 9.91 -25.31
C GLY A 223 6.48 8.76 -25.80
N GLU A 224 7.04 7.65 -26.28
CA GLU A 224 6.25 6.44 -26.53
C GLU A 224 5.85 5.73 -25.23
N SER A 225 4.72 5.02 -25.26
CA SER A 225 4.30 4.16 -24.15
C SER A 225 5.26 2.99 -23.98
N LEU A 226 5.30 2.41 -22.78
CA LEU A 226 6.18 1.27 -22.49
C LEU A 226 5.83 0.05 -23.35
N VAL A 227 4.54 -0.19 -23.56
CA VAL A 227 4.04 -1.29 -24.39
C VAL A 227 4.52 -1.11 -25.83
N ASP A 228 4.22 0.03 -26.45
CA ASP A 228 4.56 0.28 -27.85
C ASP A 228 6.07 0.21 -28.10
N ALA A 229 6.86 0.72 -27.15
CA ALA A 229 8.31 0.65 -27.21
C ALA A 229 8.83 -0.78 -27.13
N ILE A 230 8.28 -1.62 -26.24
CA ILE A 230 8.68 -3.03 -26.13
C ILE A 230 8.27 -3.80 -27.39
N GLU A 231 7.05 -3.63 -27.87
CA GLU A 231 6.54 -4.41 -29.00
C GLU A 231 7.27 -4.08 -30.30
N ALA A 232 7.57 -2.81 -30.55
CA ALA A 232 8.31 -2.42 -31.74
C ALA A 232 9.78 -2.88 -31.73
N VAL A 233 10.43 -2.89 -30.57
CA VAL A 233 11.84 -3.28 -30.46
C VAL A 233 11.99 -4.80 -30.45
N SER A 234 11.11 -5.50 -29.74
CA SER A 234 11.16 -6.97 -29.63
C SER A 234 10.52 -7.69 -30.82
N GLY A 235 9.61 -7.01 -31.54
CA GLY A 235 8.75 -7.63 -32.55
C GLY A 235 7.76 -8.64 -31.97
N ARG A 236 7.51 -8.60 -30.65
CA ARG A 236 6.66 -9.53 -29.91
C ARG A 236 5.69 -8.78 -29.00
N PRO A 237 4.53 -9.37 -28.65
CA PRO A 237 3.62 -8.80 -27.66
C PRO A 237 4.32 -8.55 -26.32
N PHE A 238 3.90 -7.51 -25.60
CA PHE A 238 4.47 -7.14 -24.30
C PHE A 238 4.53 -8.31 -23.31
N GLU A 239 3.53 -9.20 -23.30
CA GLU A 239 3.45 -10.34 -22.40
C GLU A 239 4.57 -11.37 -22.61
N GLN A 240 5.23 -11.33 -23.78
CA GLN A 240 6.33 -12.20 -24.19
C GLN A 240 7.71 -11.57 -23.98
N LEU A 241 7.80 -10.48 -23.20
CA LEU A 241 9.07 -9.81 -22.90
C LEU A 241 10.15 -10.78 -22.39
N SER A 242 9.81 -11.77 -21.57
CA SER A 242 10.79 -12.77 -21.08
C SER A 242 11.53 -13.48 -22.21
N SER A 243 10.84 -13.86 -23.28
CA SER A 243 11.46 -14.56 -24.40
C SER A 243 12.42 -13.63 -25.14
N TYR A 244 12.06 -12.35 -25.29
CA TYR A 244 12.96 -11.35 -25.84
C TYR A 244 14.21 -11.10 -24.97
N LEU A 245 14.08 -11.19 -23.65
CA LEU A 245 15.21 -11.00 -22.73
C LEU A 245 16.16 -12.22 -22.68
N ILE A 246 15.69 -13.42 -23.02
CA ILE A 246 16.47 -14.67 -22.96
C ILE A 246 17.15 -15.02 -24.30
N ASP A 247 16.48 -14.72 -25.42
CA ASP A 247 17.01 -14.97 -26.77
C ASP A 247 18.29 -14.16 -27.03
#